data_AF-A0A3A4P3N2-F1
#
_entry.id   AF-A0A3A4P3N2-F1
#
_cell.length_a   1.000
_cell.length_b   1.000
_cell.length_c   1.000
_cell.angle_alpha   90.00
_cell.angle_beta   90.00
_cell.angle_gamma   90.00
#
_symmetry.space_group_name_H-M   'P 1'
#
loop_
_entity.id
_entity.type
_entity.pdbx_description
1 polymer ?
#
loop_
_entity_poly.entity_id
_entity_poly.type
_entity_poly.pdbx_seq_one_letter_code
_entity_poly.pdbx_strand_id
1 'polypeptide(L)'
;MQCPRHPGSSAEFRCEKYDVMMCEKCMECRSPKTHCKHRRQCIIWRLVEEKFGAGDSERLDVEKLAHLPQFKKLSTDISMA
;
A
#
# COMPACT_ATOMS: atom_id res chain seq x y z
N MET A 1 6.90 10.79 -21.39
CA MET A 1 7.51 11.14 -20.07
C MET A 1 8.03 9.85 -19.44
N GLN A 2 9.32 9.75 -19.17
CA GLN A 2 9.93 8.53 -18.58
C GLN A 2 9.99 8.64 -17.06
N CYS A 3 9.94 7.51 -16.36
CA CYS A 3 10.09 7.51 -14.91
C CYS A 3 11.54 7.82 -14.52
N PRO A 4 11.80 8.77 -13.60
CA PRO A 4 13.17 9.10 -13.19
C PRO A 4 13.89 7.96 -12.49
N ARG A 5 13.14 6.99 -11.93
CA ARG A 5 13.70 5.81 -11.25
C ARG A 5 13.82 4.59 -12.17
N HIS A 6 13.10 4.58 -13.29
CA HIS A 6 13.05 3.46 -14.23
C HIS A 6 13.16 3.98 -15.66
N PRO A 7 14.40 4.15 -16.17
CA PRO A 7 14.62 4.46 -17.58
C PRO A 7 14.09 3.30 -18.43
N GLY A 8 13.04 3.54 -19.19
CA GLY A 8 12.35 2.52 -20.00
C GLY A 8 10.90 2.24 -19.59
N SER A 9 10.40 2.81 -18.49
CA SER A 9 8.98 2.74 -18.13
C SER A 9 8.27 4.08 -18.38
N SER A 10 7.05 4.01 -18.90
CA SER A 10 6.14 5.15 -19.02
C SER A 10 5.79 5.69 -17.63
N ALA A 11 5.98 7.00 -17.43
CA ALA A 11 5.51 7.67 -16.22
C ALA A 11 4.12 8.25 -16.48
N GLU A 12 3.09 7.48 -16.10
CA GLU A 12 1.68 7.78 -16.39
C GLU A 12 0.93 8.31 -15.17
N PHE A 13 1.51 8.15 -13.96
CA PHE A 13 0.85 8.52 -12.71
C PHE A 13 1.50 9.76 -12.11
N ARG A 14 0.71 10.80 -11.83
CA ARG A 14 1.18 12.02 -11.16
C ARG A 14 0.83 11.98 -9.67
N CYS A 15 1.82 12.24 -8.82
CA CYS A 15 1.59 12.53 -7.41
C CYS A 15 1.40 14.05 -7.23
N GLU A 16 0.17 14.49 -6.96
CA GLU A 16 -0.12 15.93 -6.76
C GLU A 16 0.52 16.53 -5.50
N LYS A 17 0.82 15.70 -4.49
CA LYS A 17 1.46 16.17 -3.25
C LYS A 17 2.88 16.69 -3.47
N TYR A 18 3.64 16.02 -4.34
CA TYR A 18 5.06 16.29 -4.58
C TYR A 18 5.34 16.69 -6.04
N ASP A 19 4.27 16.91 -6.81
CA ASP A 19 4.27 17.19 -8.25
C ASP A 19 5.27 16.34 -9.07
N VAL A 20 5.23 15.02 -8.86
CA VAL A 20 6.18 14.09 -9.49
C VAL A 20 5.47 13.00 -10.28
N MET A 21 6.01 12.70 -11.47
CA MET A 21 5.54 11.62 -12.33
C MET A 21 6.21 10.29 -11.94
N MET A 22 5.43 9.21 -11.95
CA MET A 22 5.82 7.87 -11.53
C MET A 22 5.32 6.84 -12.55
N CYS A 23 6.09 5.77 -12.76
CA CYS A 23 5.60 4.59 -13.47
C CYS A 23 4.80 3.68 -12.53
N GLU A 24 4.13 2.67 -13.10
CA GLU A 24 3.35 1.69 -12.35
C GLU A 24 4.15 1.02 -11.22
N LYS A 25 5.44 0.74 -11.43
CA LYS A 25 6.33 0.13 -10.41
C LYS A 25 6.68 1.07 -9.26
N CYS A 26 6.70 2.37 -9.50
CA CYS A 26 6.98 3.39 -8.50
C CYS A 26 5.71 3.98 -7.88
N MET A 27 4.54 3.46 -8.26
CA MET A 27 3.24 4.03 -7.93
C MET A 27 2.89 3.78 -6.46
N GLU A 28 3.61 4.41 -5.55
CA GLU A 28 3.38 4.34 -4.10
C GLU A 28 3.44 5.74 -3.48
N CYS A 29 2.69 5.96 -2.41
CA CYS A 29 2.80 7.22 -1.68
C CYS A 29 4.11 7.25 -0.89
N ARG A 30 5.00 8.21 -1.18
CA ARG A 30 6.29 8.37 -0.46
C ARG A 30 6.12 8.68 1.04
N SER A 31 4.96 9.21 1.44
CA SER A 31 4.70 9.63 2.82
C SER A 31 3.26 9.32 3.22
N PRO A 32 2.92 8.03 3.36
CA PRO A 32 1.53 7.58 3.56
C PRO A 32 0.98 8.03 4.92
N LYS A 33 1.82 8.10 5.95
CA LYS A 33 1.45 8.50 7.32
C LYS A 33 1.24 10.01 7.53
N THR A 34 1.57 10.82 6.53
CA THR A 34 1.44 12.28 6.61
C THR A 34 0.18 12.74 5.91
N HIS A 35 -0.49 13.75 6.46
CA HIS A 35 -1.69 14.32 5.84
C HIS A 35 -1.41 14.76 4.39
N CYS A 36 -2.38 14.52 3.52
CA CYS A 36 -2.36 14.90 2.11
C CYS A 36 -3.73 15.41 1.71
N LYS A 37 -3.82 16.70 1.34
CA LYS A 37 -5.09 17.32 0.93
C LYS A 37 -5.73 16.67 -0.30
N HIS A 38 -4.92 16.03 -1.14
CA HIS A 38 -5.37 15.33 -2.36
C HIS A 38 -5.70 13.85 -2.11
N ARG A 39 -5.58 13.34 -0.87
CA ARG A 39 -5.68 11.89 -0.57
C ARG A 39 -6.92 11.23 -1.17
N ARG A 40 -8.09 11.85 -1.00
CA ARG A 40 -9.38 11.33 -1.49
C ARG A 40 -9.51 11.27 -3.02
N GLN A 41 -8.75 12.11 -3.73
CA GLN A 41 -8.76 12.21 -5.20
C GLN A 41 -7.50 11.57 -5.83
N CYS A 42 -6.54 11.14 -5.02
CA CYS A 42 -5.26 10.63 -5.48
C CYS A 42 -5.42 9.25 -6.13
N ILE A 43 -5.25 9.18 -7.45
CA ILE A 43 -5.34 7.92 -8.20
C ILE A 43 -4.31 6.88 -7.74
N ILE A 44 -3.09 7.33 -7.41
CA ILE A 44 -2.02 6.47 -6.88
C ILE A 44 -2.48 5.79 -5.58
N TRP A 45 -3.12 6.53 -4.69
CA TRP A 45 -3.58 5.99 -3.41
C TRP A 45 -4.65 4.92 -3.62
N ARG A 46 -5.66 5.22 -4.44
CA ARG A 46 -6.73 4.27 -4.76
C ARG A 46 -6.21 2.98 -5.38
N LEU A 47 -5.32 3.10 -6.37
CA LEU A 47 -4.75 1.93 -7.05
C LEU A 47 -3.89 1.08 -6.12
N VAL A 48 -3.18 1.70 -5.17
CA VAL A 48 -2.43 0.97 -4.14
C VAL A 48 -3.38 0.27 -3.16
N GLU A 49 -4.45 0.93 -2.72
CA GLU A 49 -5.48 0.31 -1.88
C GLU A 49 -6.13 -0.90 -2.55
N GLU A 50 -6.44 -0.80 -3.84
CA GLU A 50 -7.00 -1.92 -4.63
C GLU A 50 -6.01 -3.08 -4.78
N LYS A 51 -4.72 -2.79 -5.02
CA LYS A 51 -3.69 -3.82 -5.23
C LYS A 51 -3.26 -4.53 -3.94
N PHE A 52 -3.22 -3.82 -2.81
CA PHE A 52 -2.61 -4.33 -1.58
C PHE A 52 -3.61 -4.50 -0.42
N GLY A 53 -4.88 -4.13 -0.60
CA GLY A 53 -5.86 -4.08 0.48
C GLY A 53 -5.62 -2.86 1.36
N ALA A 54 -6.66 -2.06 1.57
CA ALA A 54 -6.60 -0.75 2.19
C ALA A 54 -5.78 -0.74 3.50
N GLY A 55 -4.73 0.07 3.51
CA GLY A 55 -4.04 0.52 4.72
C GLY A 55 -4.77 1.68 5.38
N ASP A 56 -6.09 1.61 5.48
CA ASP A 56 -6.81 2.37 6.50
C ASP A 56 -6.96 1.45 7.71
N SER A 57 -6.28 1.80 8.79
CA SER A 57 -6.49 1.17 10.09
C SER A 57 -7.86 1.60 10.65
N GLU A 58 -8.94 1.28 9.94
CA GLU A 58 -10.24 1.11 10.57
C GLU A 58 -10.38 -0.37 10.94
N ARG A 59 -9.92 -0.66 12.17
CA ARG A 59 -10.40 -1.72 13.05
C ARG A 59 -10.50 -3.11 12.40
N LEU A 60 -9.43 -3.90 12.50
CA LEU A 60 -9.62 -5.34 12.66
C LEU A 60 -10.38 -5.52 13.99
N ASP A 61 -11.70 -5.66 13.94
CA ASP A 61 -12.48 -6.19 15.04
C ASP A 61 -11.89 -7.58 15.36
N VAL A 62 -10.99 -7.64 16.33
CA VAL A 62 -10.34 -8.89 16.78
C VAL A 62 -11.40 -9.95 17.14
N GLU A 63 -12.60 -9.52 17.53
CA GLU A 63 -13.77 -10.38 17.77
C GLU A 63 -14.27 -11.13 16.52
N LYS A 64 -14.22 -10.54 15.31
CA LYS A 64 -14.69 -11.21 14.09
C LYS A 64 -13.67 -12.18 13.49
N LEU A 65 -12.39 -12.05 13.86
CA LEU A 65 -11.31 -12.94 13.42
C LEU A 65 -11.18 -14.19 14.31
N ALA A 66 -11.80 -14.19 15.50
CA ALA A 66 -11.75 -15.33 16.44
C ALA A 66 -12.41 -16.62 15.91
N HIS A 67 -13.23 -16.52 14.86
CA HIS A 67 -13.91 -17.66 14.24
C HIS A 67 -13.25 -18.16 12.96
N LEU A 68 -12.22 -17.49 12.43
CA LEU A 68 -11.56 -17.92 11.21
C LEU A 68 -10.52 -19.02 11.52
N PRO A 69 -10.64 -20.21 10.91
CA PRO A 69 -9.80 -21.36 11.24
C PRO A 69 -8.33 -21.20 10.80
N GLN A 70 -8.02 -20.23 9.93
CA GLN A 70 -6.68 -20.05 9.36
C GLN A 70 -5.60 -19.47 10.30
N PHE A 71 -5.94 -18.92 11.47
CA PHE A 71 -4.94 -18.33 12.39
C PHE A 71 -4.40 -19.28 13.47
N LYS A 72 -4.81 -20.55 13.50
CA LYS A 72 -4.53 -21.42 14.67
C LYS A 72 -3.20 -22.17 14.67
N LYS A 73 -2.32 -22.08 13.66
CA LYS A 73 -1.01 -22.78 13.72
C LYS A 73 0.12 -22.02 13.00
N LEU A 74 0.58 -20.93 13.59
CA LEU A 74 1.98 -20.52 13.47
C LEU A 74 2.56 -20.25 14.87
N SER A 75 2.36 -21.21 15.76
CA SER A 75 3.15 -21.40 16.97
C SER A 75 3.18 -22.91 17.17
N THR A 76 4.19 -23.60 16.69
CA THR A 76 5.37 -23.99 17.47
C THR A 76 6.26 -24.73 16.48
N ASP A 77 7.44 -24.21 16.16
CA ASP A 77 8.60 -24.99 15.69
C ASP A 77 9.83 -24.07 15.55
N ILE A 78 10.14 -23.31 16.61
CA ILE A 78 11.50 -22.79 16.82
C ILE A 78 11.88 -23.04 18.28
N SER A 79 12.38 -24.24 18.54
CA SER A 79 13.24 -24.71 19.64
C SER A 79 13.33 -26.22 19.44
N MET A 80 14.44 -26.95 19.52
CA MET A 80 15.85 -26.75 19.79
C MET A 80 16.49 -28.12 19.48
N ALA A 81 17.75 -28.12 19.03
CA ALA A 81 18.70 -29.24 19.10
C ALA A 81 18.42 -30.47 18.21
#